data_AF-X1E536-F1
#
_entry.id   AF-X1E536-F1
#
_cell.length_a   1.000
_cell.length_b   1.000
_cell.length_c   1.000
_cell.angle_alpha   90.00
_cell.angle_beta   90.00
_cell.angle_gamma   90.00
#
_symmetry.space_group_name_H-M   'P 1'
#
loop_
_entity.id
_entity.type
_entity.pdbx_description
1 polymer ?
#
loop_
_entity_poly.entity_id
_entity_poly.type
_entity_poly.pdbx_seq_one_letter_code
_entity_poly.pdbx_strand_id
1 'polypeptide(L)' 'MSNSVSNELTAVKNLVNKGKFEEALQLTKDIEQKQNLTHEELLRSMVYRGFSHFYLGQFEKALKLAEIIYQKSQELKV' A
#
# COMPACT_ATOMS: atom_id res chain seq x y z
N MET A 1 -17.99 -13.89 3.52
CA MET A 1 -17.54 -13.33 2.23
C MET A 1 -16.09 -12.90 2.39
N SER A 2 -15.15 -13.62 1.80
CA SER A 2 -13.74 -13.26 1.83
C SER A 2 -13.55 -12.01 0.96
N ASN A 3 -13.36 -10.84 1.58
CA ASN A 3 -13.22 -9.54 0.91
C ASN A 3 -12.18 -9.59 -0.22
N SER A 4 -12.60 -9.28 -1.45
CA SER A 4 -11.73 -9.21 -2.65
C SER A 4 -10.44 -8.44 -2.39
N VAL A 5 -10.54 -7.31 -1.67
CA VAL A 5 -9.41 -6.43 -1.34
C VAL A 5 -8.39 -7.11 -0.43
N SER A 6 -8.82 -7.92 0.53
CA SER A 6 -7.90 -8.65 1.42
C SER A 6 -7.04 -9.66 0.65
N ASN A 7 -7.65 -10.34 -0.33
CA ASN A 7 -6.92 -11.25 -1.23
C ASN A 7 -5.96 -10.48 -2.13
N GLU A 8 -6.35 -9.31 -2.63
CA GLU A 8 -5.47 -8.45 -3.45
C GLU A 8 -4.30 -7.89 -2.63
N LEU A 9 -4.51 -7.45 -1.39
CA LEU A 9 -3.44 -7.03 -0.48
C LEU A 9 -2.50 -8.19 -0.12
N THR A 10 -3.03 -9.42 -0.05
CA THR A 10 -2.21 -10.63 0.08
C THR A 10 -1.36 -10.86 -1.17
N ALA A 11 -1.93 -10.64 -2.36
CA ALA A 11 -1.19 -10.71 -3.62
C ALA A 11 -0.09 -9.64 -3.69
N VAL A 12 -0.38 -8.39 -3.30
CA VAL A 12 0.61 -7.31 -3.19
C VAL A 12 1.78 -7.74 -2.29
N LYS A 13 1.48 -8.25 -1.08
CA LYS A 13 2.51 -8.74 -0.15
C LYS A 13 3.41 -9.79 -0.80
N ASN A 14 2.81 -10.74 -1.52
CA ASN A 14 3.56 -11.79 -2.21
C ASN A 14 4.43 -11.24 -3.35
N LEU A 15 3.97 -10.22 -4.08
CA LEU A 15 4.75 -9.54 -5.10
C LEU A 15 5.97 -8.83 -4.49
N VAL A 16 5.76 -8.07 -3.41
CA VAL A 16 6.85 -7.41 -2.67
C VAL A 16 7.88 -8.44 -2.18
N ASN A 17 7.43 -9.53 -1.56
CA ASN A 17 8.33 -10.59 -1.08
C ASN A 17 9.13 -11.28 -2.19
N LYS A 18 8.61 -11.28 -3.43
CA LYS A 18 9.28 -11.84 -4.61
C LYS A 18 10.17 -10.83 -5.35
N GLY A 19 10.28 -9.60 -4.85
CA GLY A 19 11.02 -8.53 -5.52
C GLY A 19 10.33 -7.95 -6.74
N LYS A 20 9.04 -8.26 -6.96
CA LYS A 20 8.25 -7.76 -8.09
C LYS A 20 7.62 -6.41 -7.73
N PHE A 21 8.47 -5.41 -7.51
CA PHE A 21 8.08 -4.14 -6.91
C PHE A 21 7.22 -3.28 -7.84
N GLU A 22 7.47 -3.32 -9.14
CA GLU A 22 6.67 -2.61 -10.16
C GLU A 22 5.25 -3.20 -10.25
N GLU A 23 5.12 -4.52 -10.25
CA GLU A 23 3.81 -5.21 -10.21
C GLU A 23 3.06 -4.87 -8.93
N ALA A 24 3.73 -4.89 -7.78
CA ALA A 24 3.15 -4.48 -6.50
C ALA A 24 2.72 -3.00 -6.49
N LEU A 25 3.52 -2.12 -7.12
CA LEU A 25 3.22 -0.70 -7.25
C LEU A 25 1.98 -0.45 -8.13
N GLN A 26 1.81 -1.21 -9.21
CA GLN A 26 0.62 -1.11 -10.04
C GLN A 26 -0.62 -1.59 -9.28
N LEU A 27 -0.55 -2.79 -8.68
CA LEU A 27 -1.70 -3.37 -7.97
C LEU A 27 -2.14 -2.52 -6.77
N THR A 28 -1.21 -1.92 -6.02
CA THR A 28 -1.57 -1.01 -4.93
C THR A 28 -2.32 0.23 -5.41
N LYS A 29 -1.95 0.81 -6.57
CA LYS A 29 -2.70 1.92 -7.18
C LYS A 29 -4.10 1.49 -7.61
N ASP A 30 -4.24 0.31 -8.19
CA ASP A 30 -5.54 -0.22 -8.63
C ASP A 30 -6.46 -0.48 -7.42
N ILE A 31 -5.92 -1.02 -6.32
CA ILE A 31 -6.64 -1.18 -5.06
C ILE A 31 -7.11 0.17 -4.54
N GLU A 32 -6.22 1.17 -4.48
CA GLU A 32 -6.53 2.51 -3.95
C GLU A 32 -7.60 3.28 -4.73
N GLN A 33 -7.86 2.91 -5.99
CA GLN A 33 -8.95 3.49 -6.80
C GLN A 33 -10.32 2.86 -6.49
N LYS A 34 -10.38 1.78 -5.73
CA LYS A 34 -11.64 1.12 -5.38
C LYS A 34 -12.46 1.94 -4.41
N GLN A 35 -13.77 1.94 -4.62
CA GLN A 35 -14.72 2.51 -3.67
C GLN A 35 -14.85 1.59 -2.45
N ASN A 36 -15.15 2.18 -1.28
CA ASN A 36 -15.44 1.47 -0.03
C ASN A 36 -14.25 0.72 0.62
N LEU A 37 -13.01 1.16 0.38
CA LEU A 37 -11.88 0.70 1.20
C LEU A 37 -12.09 1.15 2.65
N THR A 38 -11.88 0.24 3.59
CA THR A 38 -11.70 0.63 4.98
C THR A 38 -10.42 1.46 5.13
N HIS A 39 -10.37 2.32 6.14
CA HIS A 39 -9.16 3.09 6.45
C HIS A 39 -7.92 2.19 6.65
N GLU A 40 -8.10 1.01 7.24
CA GLU A 40 -7.03 0.03 7.43
C GLU A 40 -6.53 -0.56 6.10
N GLU A 41 -7.44 -0.91 5.19
CA GLU A 41 -7.08 -1.44 3.86
C GLU A 41 -6.35 -0.39 3.02
N LEU A 42 -6.82 0.86 3.05
CA LEU A 42 -6.16 1.97 2.36
C LEU A 42 -4.74 2.19 2.91
N LEU A 43 -4.58 2.30 4.23
CA LEU A 43 -3.25 2.47 4.84
C LEU A 43 -2.32 1.29 4.53
N ARG A 44 -2.82 0.06 4.58
CA ARG A 44 -2.03 -1.13 4.25
C ARG A 44 -1.58 -1.13 2.79
N SER A 45 -2.44 -0.71 1.85
CA SER A 45 -2.06 -0.55 0.44
C SER A 45 -0.95 0.49 0.27
N MET A 46 -1.10 1.65 0.93
CA MET A 46 -0.11 2.73 0.89
C MET A 46 1.25 2.29 1.45
N VAL A 47 1.27 1.50 2.53
CA VAL A 47 2.51 0.95 3.11
C VAL A 47 3.24 0.08 2.09
N TYR A 48 2.54 -0.85 1.42
CA TYR A 48 3.17 -1.68 0.39
C TYR A 48 3.69 -0.85 -0.78
N ARG A 49 2.95 0.19 -1.19
CA ARG A 49 3.44 1.13 -2.19
C ARG A 49 4.71 1.86 -1.76
N GLY A 50 4.78 2.26 -0.48
CA GLY A 50 5.98 2.86 0.11
C GLY A 50 7.18 1.92 0.04
N PHE A 51 6.99 0.64 0.38
CA PHE A 51 8.02 -0.39 0.24
C PHE A 51 8.44 -0.59 -1.21
N SER A 52 7.51 -0.67 -2.16
CA SER A 52 7.85 -0.75 -3.58
C SER A 52 8.70 0.44 -4.04
N HIS A 53 8.34 1.66 -3.67
CA HIS A 53 9.16 2.84 -3.99
C HIS A 53 10.56 2.74 -3.37
N PHE A 54 10.67 2.31 -2.12
CA PHE A 54 11.96 2.15 -1.44
C PHE A 54 12.87 1.15 -2.16
N TYR A 55 12.37 -0.04 -2.48
CA TYR A 55 13.17 -1.07 -3.14
C TYR A 55 13.51 -0.75 -4.60
N LEU A 56 12.75 0.14 -5.24
CA LEU A 56 13.06 0.69 -6.56
C LEU A 56 14.04 1.88 -6.51
N GLY A 57 14.59 2.21 -5.33
CA GLY A 57 15.52 3.34 -5.15
C GLY A 57 14.84 4.72 -5.20
N GLN A 58 13.51 4.78 -5.18
CA GLN A 58 12.74 6.02 -5.24
C GLN A 58 12.53 6.59 -3.82
N PHE A 59 13.63 6.84 -3.11
CA PHE A 59 13.63 7.12 -1.67
C PHE A 59 12.81 8.37 -1.29
N GLU A 60 12.87 9.44 -2.07
CA GLU A 60 12.08 10.65 -1.81
C GLU A 60 10.57 10.37 -1.84
N LYS A 61 10.11 9.55 -2.79
CA LYS A 61 8.70 9.15 -2.89
C LYS A 61 8.30 8.25 -1.73
N ALA A 62 9.19 7.33 -1.34
CA ALA A 62 8.96 6.45 -0.20
C ALA A 62 8.84 7.24 1.11
N LEU A 63 9.74 8.21 1.34
CA LEU A 63 9.72 9.07 2.52
C LEU A 63 8.45 9.91 2.59
N LYS A 64 8.13 10.65 1.51
CA LYS A 64 6.92 11.48 1.45
C LYS A 64 5.66 10.65 1.70
N LEU A 65 5.60 9.43 1.16
CA LEU A 65 4.46 8.56 1.39
C LEU A 65 4.41 8.05 2.83
N ALA A 66 5.54 7.72 3.44
CA ALA A 66 5.62 7.31 4.84
C ALA A 66 5.14 8.42 5.81
N GLU A 67 5.48 9.68 5.53
CA GLU A 67 4.99 10.83 6.30
C GLU A 67 3.46 10.95 6.23
N ILE A 68 2.89 10.82 5.03
CA ILE A 68 1.43 10.84 4.83
C ILE A 68 0.75 9.68 5.58
N ILE A 69 1.30 8.46 5.48
CA ILE A 69 0.79 7.28 6.19
C ILE A 69 0.81 7.52 7.70
N TYR A 70 1.91 8.07 8.22
CA TYR A 70 2.03 8.36 9.65
C TYR A 70 0.98 9.37 10.11
N GLN A 71 0.83 10.49 9.41
CA GLN A 71 -0.17 11.51 9.72
C GLN A 71 -1.58 10.91 9.73
N LYS A 72 -1.97 10.21 8.66
CA LYS A 72 -3.26 9.52 8.55
C LYS A 72 -3.48 8.50 9.66
N SER A 73 -2.44 7.76 10.04
CA SER A 73 -2.54 6.79 11.14
C SER A 73 -2.79 7.43 12.51
N GLN A 74 -2.37 8.69 12.71
CA GLN A 74 -2.70 9.41 13.95
C GLN A 74 -4.16 9.89 13.96
N GLU A 75 -4.70 10.29 12.80
CA GLU A 75 -6.11 10.70 12.65
C GLU A 75 -7.09 9.56 12.96
N LEU A 76 -6.68 8.29 12.81
CA LEU A 76 -7.51 7.11 13.10
C LEU A 76 -7.47 6.64 14.56
N LYS A 77 -6.58 7.21 15.39
CA LYS A 77 -6.48 6.85 16.81
C LYS A 77 -7.42 7.65 17.71
N VAL A 78 -8.25 8.51 17.12
CA VAL A 78 -9.21 9.40 17.78
C VAL A 78 -10.62 8.83 17.66
#